data_AF-A0A917FAJ6-F1
#
_entry.id   AF-A0A917FAJ6-F1
#
_cell.length_a   1.000
_cell.length_b   1.000
_cell.length_c   1.000
_cell.angle_alpha   90.00
_cell.angle_beta   90.00
_cell.angle_gamma   90.00
#
_symmetry.space_group_name_H-M   'P 1'
#
loop_
_entity.id
_entity.type
_entity.pdbx_description
1 polymer ?
#
loop_
_entity_poly.entity_id
_entity_poly.type
_entity_poly.pdbx_seq_one_letter_code
_entity_poly.pdbx_strand_id
1 'polypeptide(L)'
;MSTDQHLIAEIKRELDWAAEEVKRTEFELMRLESEFNNAMITADETDHARLYEEKLHLQGRVGLHDAYALQRRAATRFATLCHVFEIASREKSSEDIREELCHFMYRAIDGEPENADQKDKLLELSEALKAYFEDGYSNEADEAIREAWQNIEETIRELGRKL
;
A
#
# COMPACT_ATOMS: atom_id res chain seq x y z
N MET A 1 25.48 -7.92 -0.13
CA MET A 1 24.59 -7.27 -1.11
C MET A 1 23.66 -6.35 -0.34
N SER A 2 23.29 -5.19 -0.87
CA SER A 2 22.38 -4.28 -0.17
C SER A 2 20.95 -4.80 -0.33
N THR A 3 20.36 -5.22 0.79
CA THR A 3 18.95 -5.65 0.91
C THR A 3 17.97 -4.49 0.75
N ASP A 4 18.46 -3.25 0.59
CA ASP A 4 17.63 -2.06 0.42
C ASP A 4 16.88 -2.06 -0.92
N GLN A 5 17.21 -2.98 -1.83
CA GLN A 5 16.51 -3.17 -3.10
C GLN A 5 15.47 -4.29 -3.06
N HIS A 6 15.31 -5.00 -1.94
CA HIS A 6 14.33 -6.09 -1.85
C HIS A 6 12.90 -5.55 -1.81
N LEU A 7 11.94 -6.34 -2.31
CA LEU A 7 10.54 -5.95 -2.45
C LEU A 7 9.96 -5.42 -1.12
N ILE A 8 10.23 -6.10 0.00
CA ILE A 8 9.72 -5.68 1.32
C ILE A 8 10.28 -4.31 1.77
N ALA A 9 11.54 -4.00 1.42
CA ALA A 9 12.13 -2.71 1.70
C ALA A 9 11.56 -1.61 0.80
N GLU A 10 11.24 -1.95 -0.46
CA GLU A 10 10.57 -1.06 -1.40
C GLU A 10 9.17 -0.66 -0.93
N ILE A 11 8.32 -1.63 -0.58
CA ILE A 11 6.95 -1.33 -0.12
C ILE A 11 6.97 -0.55 1.21
N LYS A 12 7.95 -0.81 2.08
CA LYS A 12 8.16 0.04 3.27
C LYS A 12 8.46 1.49 2.89
N ARG A 13 9.34 1.72 1.90
CA ARG A 13 9.62 3.08 1.41
C ARG A 13 8.40 3.73 0.80
N GLU A 14 7.56 2.98 0.09
CA GLU A 14 6.29 3.46 -0.45
C GLU A 14 5.36 3.94 0.69
N LEU A 15 5.23 3.15 1.77
CA LEU A 15 4.47 3.53 2.95
C LEU A 15 5.05 4.78 3.65
N ASP A 16 6.36 4.81 3.86
CA ASP A 16 7.04 5.95 4.49
C ASP A 16 6.83 7.23 3.66
N TRP A 17 6.92 7.14 2.33
CA TRP A 17 6.66 8.24 1.42
C TRP A 17 5.20 8.71 1.47
N ALA A 18 4.24 7.79 1.44
CA ALA A 18 2.82 8.14 1.53
C ALA A 18 2.45 8.79 2.88
N ALA A 19 3.08 8.35 3.97
CA ALA A 19 2.92 8.99 5.28
C ALA A 19 3.50 10.41 5.31
N GLU A 20 4.63 10.64 4.64
CA GLU A 20 5.22 11.98 4.53
C GLU A 20 4.37 12.92 3.67
N GLU A 21 3.75 12.39 2.61
CA GLU A 21 2.81 13.13 1.78
C GLU A 21 1.60 13.64 2.58
N VAL A 22 1.06 12.81 3.48
CA VAL A 22 -0.02 13.22 4.41
C VAL A 22 0.46 14.35 5.31
N LYS A 23 1.62 14.23 5.96
CA LYS A 23 2.15 15.29 6.83
C LYS A 23 2.35 16.60 6.08
N ARG A 24 2.91 16.54 4.86
CA ARG A 24 3.09 17.71 4.01
C ARG A 24 1.76 18.38 3.72
N THR A 25 0.76 17.59 3.35
CA THR A 25 -0.59 18.08 3.02
C THR A 25 -1.30 18.69 4.23
N GLU A 26 -1.19 18.06 5.41
CA GLU A 26 -1.69 18.61 6.67
C GLU A 26 -1.00 19.94 7.03
N PHE A 27 0.32 20.01 6.86
CA PHE A 27 1.07 21.24 7.11
C PHE A 27 0.64 22.38 6.17
N GLU A 28 0.40 22.08 4.90
CA GLU A 28 -0.12 23.05 3.94
C GLU A 28 -1.52 23.54 4.33
N LEU A 29 -2.39 22.66 4.81
CA LEU A 29 -3.71 23.03 5.32
C LEU A 29 -3.61 23.94 6.54
N MET A 30 -2.75 23.60 7.51
CA MET A 30 -2.51 24.43 8.70
C MET A 30 -1.96 25.81 8.33
N ARG A 31 -1.05 25.86 7.35
CA ARG A 31 -0.50 27.12 6.83
C ARG A 31 -1.60 27.97 6.20
N LEU A 32 -2.44 27.37 5.36
CA LEU A 32 -3.58 28.05 4.74
C LEU A 32 -4.56 28.59 5.78
N GLU A 33 -4.84 27.83 6.84
CA GLU A 33 -5.69 28.29 7.95
C GLU A 33 -5.07 29.47 8.70
N SER A 34 -3.75 29.44 8.94
CA SER A 34 -3.02 30.55 9.56
C SER A 34 -3.05 31.80 8.68
N GLU A 35 -2.77 31.68 7.38
CA GLU A 35 -2.83 32.77 6.40
C GLU A 35 -4.23 33.38 6.33
N PHE A 36 -5.27 32.55 6.28
CA PHE A 36 -6.66 32.98 6.31
C PHE A 36 -7.00 33.74 7.61
N ASN A 37 -6.66 33.18 8.77
CA ASN A 37 -6.92 33.82 10.06
C ASN A 37 -6.24 35.18 10.16
N ASN A 38 -5.02 35.31 9.66
CA ASN A 38 -4.30 36.58 9.62
C ASN A 38 -4.97 37.60 8.70
N ALA A 39 -5.43 37.17 7.52
CA ALA A 39 -6.16 38.04 6.59
C ALA A 39 -7.49 38.54 7.19
N MET A 40 -8.18 37.69 7.94
CA MET A 40 -9.46 38.01 8.60
C MET A 40 -9.33 39.05 9.72
N ILE A 41 -8.16 39.17 10.38
CA ILE A 41 -7.95 40.16 11.45
C ILE A 41 -8.11 41.59 10.93
N THR A 42 -7.75 41.84 9.68
CA THR A 42 -7.73 43.19 9.08
C THR A 42 -8.82 43.42 8.03
N ALA A 43 -9.68 42.42 7.79
CA ALA A 43 -10.69 42.47 6.73
C ALA A 43 -11.98 43.18 7.17
N ASP A 44 -12.71 43.75 6.21
CA ASP A 44 -14.06 44.29 6.42
C ASP A 44 -15.14 43.21 6.19
N GLU A 45 -16.41 43.51 6.52
CA GLU A 45 -17.53 42.56 6.39
C GLU A 45 -17.72 42.04 4.95
N THR A 46 -17.39 42.85 3.93
CA THR A 46 -17.46 42.47 2.52
C THR A 46 -16.31 41.56 2.11
N ASP A 47 -15.12 41.77 2.64
CA ASP A 47 -13.94 40.92 2.41
C ASP A 47 -14.05 39.56 3.11
N HIS A 48 -14.79 39.47 4.23
CA HIS A 48 -14.99 38.21 4.95
C HIS A 48 -15.61 37.11 4.07
N ALA A 49 -16.66 37.44 3.31
CA ALA A 49 -17.33 36.47 2.44
C ALA A 49 -16.40 35.98 1.33
N ARG A 50 -15.67 36.92 0.69
CA ARG A 50 -14.70 36.62 -0.36
C ARG A 50 -13.55 35.74 0.14
N LEU A 51 -12.96 36.09 1.28
CA LEU A 51 -11.86 35.32 1.89
C LEU A 51 -12.32 33.92 2.28
N TYR A 52 -13.57 33.76 2.74
CA TYR A 52 -14.11 32.46 3.11
C TYR A 52 -14.30 31.55 1.89
N GLU A 53 -14.84 32.09 0.78
CA GLU A 53 -14.93 31.36 -0.49
C GLU A 53 -13.54 30.98 -1.03
N GLU A 54 -12.58 31.90 -0.97
CA GLU A 54 -11.20 31.66 -1.37
C GLU A 54 -10.54 30.55 -0.54
N LYS A 55 -10.74 30.56 0.79
CA LYS A 55 -10.30 29.50 1.69
C LYS A 55 -10.88 28.14 1.28
N LEU A 56 -12.20 28.04 1.10
CA LEU A 56 -12.85 26.77 0.76
C LEU A 56 -12.33 26.20 -0.57
N HIS A 57 -12.15 27.07 -1.56
CA HIS A 57 -11.59 26.68 -2.85
C HIS A 57 -10.13 26.18 -2.72
N LEU A 58 -9.30 26.88 -1.94
CA LEU A 58 -7.92 26.48 -1.70
C LEU A 58 -7.84 25.18 -0.89
N GLN A 59 -8.66 25.00 0.15
CA GLN A 59 -8.75 23.75 0.93
C GLN A 59 -9.14 22.56 0.06
N GLY A 60 -10.08 22.74 -0.88
CA GLY A 60 -10.46 21.70 -1.84
C GLY A 60 -9.30 21.28 -2.76
N ARG A 61 -8.32 22.15 -3.00
CA ARG A 61 -7.15 21.87 -3.85
C ARG A 61 -5.98 21.24 -3.12
N VAL A 62 -5.92 21.34 -1.78
CA VAL A 62 -4.85 20.74 -0.96
C VAL A 62 -4.88 19.20 -1.05
N GLY A 63 -6.03 18.60 -1.36
CA GLY A 63 -6.07 17.17 -1.70
C GLY A 63 -5.87 16.21 -0.52
N LEU A 64 -6.19 16.65 0.71
CA LEU A 64 -6.00 15.85 1.94
C LEU A 64 -6.68 14.46 1.87
N HIS A 65 -7.86 14.38 1.24
CA HIS A 65 -8.53 13.10 1.03
C HIS A 65 -7.71 12.13 0.17
N ASP A 66 -7.10 12.64 -0.89
CA ASP A 66 -6.26 11.85 -1.80
C ASP A 66 -4.98 11.38 -1.10
N ALA A 67 -4.36 12.24 -0.29
CA ALA A 67 -3.20 11.89 0.52
C ALA A 67 -3.50 10.73 1.50
N TYR A 68 -4.62 10.81 2.24
CA TYR A 68 -5.02 9.69 3.12
C TYR A 68 -5.42 8.44 2.34
N ALA A 69 -6.06 8.58 1.18
CA ALA A 69 -6.39 7.44 0.34
C ALA A 69 -5.13 6.72 -0.17
N LEU A 70 -4.10 7.48 -0.55
CA LEU A 70 -2.78 6.98 -0.92
C LEU A 70 -2.11 6.24 0.26
N GLN A 71 -2.04 6.88 1.43
CA GLN A 71 -1.46 6.26 2.63
C GLN A 71 -2.17 4.97 3.01
N ARG A 72 -3.51 4.94 2.92
CA ARG A 72 -4.30 3.75 3.20
C ARG A 72 -3.95 2.60 2.26
N ARG A 73 -3.82 2.86 0.95
CA ARG A 73 -3.43 1.84 -0.03
C ARG A 73 -2.02 1.31 0.25
N ALA A 74 -1.05 2.20 0.46
CA ALA A 74 0.32 1.80 0.78
C ALA A 74 0.39 0.97 2.08
N ALA A 75 -0.40 1.31 3.09
CA ALA A 75 -0.47 0.56 4.34
C ALA A 75 -1.10 -0.82 4.16
N THR A 76 -2.19 -0.93 3.39
CA THR A 76 -2.83 -2.22 3.08
C THR A 76 -1.86 -3.13 2.31
N ARG A 77 -1.20 -2.60 1.28
CA ARG A 77 -0.20 -3.34 0.50
C ARG A 77 0.96 -3.82 1.37
N PHE A 78 1.52 -2.93 2.20
CA PHE A 78 2.60 -3.27 3.13
C PHE A 78 2.19 -4.36 4.12
N ALA A 79 1.03 -4.21 4.78
CA ALA A 79 0.53 -5.19 5.73
C ALA A 79 0.32 -6.56 5.08
N THR A 80 -0.24 -6.58 3.87
CA THR A 80 -0.47 -7.81 3.11
C THR A 80 0.85 -8.51 2.80
N LEU A 81 1.83 -7.78 2.26
CA LEU A 81 3.13 -8.37 1.93
C LEU A 81 3.87 -8.85 3.19
N CYS A 82 3.85 -8.08 4.29
CA CYS A 82 4.43 -8.55 5.56
C CYS A 82 3.84 -9.89 6.00
N HIS A 83 2.53 -10.09 5.84
CA HIS A 83 1.89 -11.34 6.21
C HIS A 83 2.27 -12.50 5.27
N VAL A 84 2.45 -12.22 3.97
CA VAL A 84 2.95 -13.19 2.98
C VAL A 84 4.35 -13.69 3.38
N PHE A 85 5.26 -12.79 3.75
CA PHE A 85 6.60 -13.16 4.25
C PHE A 85 6.53 -13.87 5.60
N GLU A 86 5.59 -13.50 6.47
CA GLU A 86 5.36 -14.17 7.76
C GLU A 86 4.94 -15.64 7.57
N ILE A 87 4.00 -15.92 6.66
CA ILE A 87 3.58 -17.28 6.29
C ILE A 87 4.79 -18.07 5.79
N ALA A 88 5.52 -17.53 4.81
CA ALA A 88 6.69 -18.20 4.24
C ALA A 88 7.81 -18.48 5.25
N SER A 89 7.97 -17.64 6.28
CA SER A 89 8.96 -17.85 7.32
C SER A 89 8.62 -18.97 8.32
N ARG A 90 7.34 -19.38 8.39
CA ARG A 90 6.84 -20.39 9.34
C ARG A 90 6.76 -21.78 8.74
N GLU A 91 6.33 -21.85 7.49
CA GLU A 91 6.05 -23.10 6.80
C GLU A 91 7.31 -23.72 6.18
N LYS A 92 7.29 -25.05 5.99
CA LYS A 92 8.47 -25.83 5.57
C LYS A 92 8.44 -26.26 4.10
N SER A 93 7.26 -26.30 3.50
CA SER A 93 7.08 -26.68 2.09
C SER A 93 6.36 -25.57 1.32
N SER A 94 6.66 -25.46 0.03
CA SER A 94 5.94 -24.57 -0.90
C SER A 94 4.43 -24.82 -0.87
N GLU A 95 4.03 -26.07 -0.64
CA GLU A 95 2.65 -26.50 -0.64
C GLU A 95 1.91 -26.00 0.59
N ASP A 96 2.55 -26.08 1.77
CA ASP A 96 2.01 -25.52 3.02
C ASP A 96 1.90 -24.00 2.92
N ILE A 97 2.94 -23.32 2.39
CA ILE A 97 2.91 -21.87 2.14
C ILE A 97 1.73 -21.52 1.22
N ARG A 98 1.55 -22.27 0.13
CA ARG A 98 0.48 -22.05 -0.86
C ARG A 98 -0.90 -22.22 -0.23
N GLU A 99 -1.10 -23.24 0.61
CA GLU A 99 -2.37 -23.48 1.30
C GLU A 99 -2.74 -22.35 2.24
N GLU A 100 -1.80 -21.86 3.03
CA GLU A 100 -1.99 -20.72 3.94
C GLU A 100 -2.21 -19.42 3.17
N LEU A 101 -1.45 -19.16 2.10
CA LEU A 101 -1.66 -18.02 1.22
C LEU A 101 -3.03 -18.07 0.55
N CYS A 102 -3.49 -19.25 0.10
CA CYS A 102 -4.83 -19.42 -0.43
C CYS A 102 -5.89 -19.07 0.62
N HIS A 103 -5.67 -19.47 1.87
CA HIS A 103 -6.59 -19.17 2.96
C HIS A 103 -6.66 -17.66 3.22
N PHE A 104 -5.50 -17.02 3.30
CA PHE A 104 -5.35 -15.60 3.57
C PHE A 104 -5.91 -14.73 2.42
N MET A 105 -5.58 -15.04 1.18
CA MET A 105 -5.85 -14.17 0.03
C MET A 105 -7.20 -14.42 -0.64
N TYR A 106 -7.70 -15.66 -0.60
CA TYR A 106 -8.92 -16.05 -1.32
C TYR A 106 -10.05 -16.55 -0.41
N ARG A 107 -9.77 -17.43 0.58
CA ARG A 107 -10.85 -18.01 1.41
C ARG A 107 -11.38 -17.09 2.50
N ALA A 108 -10.58 -16.16 3.00
CA ALA A 108 -11.05 -15.15 3.95
C ALA A 108 -12.18 -14.26 3.38
N ILE A 109 -12.43 -14.31 2.07
CA ILE A 109 -13.18 -13.25 1.38
C ILE A 109 -14.49 -13.76 0.74
N ASP A 110 -14.59 -14.97 0.19
CA ASP A 110 -15.84 -15.40 -0.50
C ASP A 110 -16.26 -16.88 -0.31
N GLY A 111 -15.48 -17.70 0.40
CA GLY A 111 -15.79 -19.13 0.56
C GLY A 111 -15.79 -19.95 -0.73
N GLU A 112 -15.47 -19.33 -1.88
CA GLU A 112 -15.32 -20.03 -3.15
C GLU A 112 -13.99 -20.80 -3.20
N PRO A 113 -14.00 -22.01 -3.80
CA PRO A 113 -12.79 -22.78 -3.99
C PRO A 113 -11.84 -22.08 -4.97
N GLU A 114 -10.56 -22.18 -4.65
CA GLU A 114 -9.44 -21.80 -5.52
C GLU A 114 -9.57 -22.46 -6.90
N ASN A 115 -9.41 -21.66 -7.97
CA ASN A 115 -9.36 -22.18 -9.33
C ASN A 115 -7.92 -22.59 -9.72
N ALA A 116 -7.76 -23.29 -10.85
CA ALA A 116 -6.45 -23.80 -11.27
C ALA A 116 -5.40 -22.70 -11.48
N ASP A 117 -5.81 -21.55 -12.06
CA ASP A 117 -4.92 -20.41 -12.31
C ASP A 117 -4.44 -19.74 -11.00
N GLN A 118 -5.36 -19.56 -10.04
CA GLN A 118 -5.02 -19.07 -8.70
C GLN A 118 -4.03 -20.01 -8.00
N LYS A 119 -4.23 -21.32 -8.16
CA LYS A 119 -3.36 -22.33 -7.58
C LYS A 119 -1.96 -22.28 -8.14
N ASP A 120 -1.83 -22.19 -9.47
CA ASP A 120 -0.54 -22.15 -10.14
C ASP A 120 0.24 -20.87 -9.73
N LYS A 121 -0.42 -19.71 -9.74
CA LYS A 121 0.17 -18.43 -9.30
C LYS A 121 0.60 -18.43 -7.84
N LEU A 122 -0.21 -19.02 -6.96
CA LEU A 122 0.14 -19.15 -5.55
C LEU A 122 1.32 -20.11 -5.35
N LEU A 123 1.40 -21.18 -6.15
CA LEU A 123 2.52 -22.10 -6.08
C LEU A 123 3.83 -21.43 -6.53
N GLU A 124 3.80 -20.67 -7.62
CA GLU A 124 4.94 -19.87 -8.09
C GLU A 124 5.45 -18.91 -7.01
N LEU A 125 4.53 -18.18 -6.35
CA LEU A 125 4.90 -17.30 -5.24
C LEU A 125 5.48 -18.09 -4.06
N SER A 126 4.89 -19.22 -3.69
CA SER A 126 5.37 -20.06 -2.60
C SER A 126 6.76 -20.64 -2.84
N GLU A 127 7.04 -21.08 -4.06
CA GLU A 127 8.36 -21.56 -4.47
C GLU A 127 9.41 -20.44 -4.42
N ALA A 128 9.07 -19.25 -4.94
CA ALA A 128 9.94 -18.09 -4.89
C ALA A 128 10.24 -17.63 -3.46
N LEU A 129 9.21 -17.57 -2.60
CA LEU A 129 9.35 -17.25 -1.18
C LEU A 129 10.24 -18.27 -0.46
N LYS A 130 10.02 -19.56 -0.70
CA LYS A 130 10.83 -20.62 -0.10
C LYS A 130 12.30 -20.51 -0.52
N ALA A 131 12.56 -20.35 -1.82
CA ALA A 131 13.91 -20.14 -2.34
C ALA A 131 14.58 -18.91 -1.71
N TYR A 132 13.84 -17.81 -1.53
CA TYR A 132 14.34 -16.61 -0.89
C TYR A 132 14.82 -16.84 0.55
N PHE A 133 14.09 -17.64 1.34
CA PHE A 133 14.49 -17.99 2.70
C PHE A 133 15.62 -19.05 2.75
N GLU A 134 15.67 -19.98 1.80
CA GLU A 134 16.68 -21.04 1.74
C GLU A 134 18.04 -20.54 1.21
N ASP A 135 18.04 -19.66 0.21
CA ASP A 135 19.24 -19.12 -0.44
C ASP A 135 19.83 -17.89 0.28
N GLY A 136 19.29 -17.53 1.44
CA GLY A 136 19.80 -16.42 2.26
C GLY A 136 19.52 -15.04 1.67
N TYR A 137 18.34 -14.86 1.08
CA TYR A 137 17.84 -13.57 0.57
C TYR A 137 18.60 -13.07 -0.67
N SER A 138 18.73 -13.93 -1.68
CA SER A 138 19.35 -13.57 -2.97
C SER A 138 18.48 -12.58 -3.76
N ASN A 139 19.13 -11.77 -4.62
CA ASN A 139 18.42 -10.84 -5.50
C ASN A 139 17.58 -11.58 -6.54
N GLU A 140 18.07 -12.74 -7.00
CA GLU A 140 17.37 -13.58 -7.97
C GLU A 140 16.05 -14.12 -7.39
N ALA A 141 16.06 -14.54 -6.12
CA ALA A 141 14.83 -14.96 -5.45
C ALA A 141 13.90 -13.77 -5.14
N ASP A 142 14.43 -12.58 -4.84
CA ASP A 142 13.61 -11.37 -4.71
C ASP A 142 12.90 -11.01 -6.03
N GLU A 143 13.59 -11.13 -7.17
CA GLU A 143 12.99 -10.89 -8.49
C GLU A 143 11.88 -11.90 -8.80
N ALA A 144 12.09 -13.18 -8.50
CA ALA A 144 11.05 -14.19 -8.64
C ALA A 144 9.82 -13.88 -7.77
N ILE A 145 10.03 -13.39 -6.53
CA ILE A 145 8.93 -12.93 -5.67
C ILE A 145 8.22 -11.74 -6.31
N ARG A 146 8.94 -10.76 -6.88
CA ARG A 146 8.35 -9.58 -7.53
C ARG A 146 7.42 -9.97 -8.67
N GLU A 147 7.89 -10.82 -9.58
CA GLU A 147 7.11 -11.28 -10.72
C GLU A 147 5.85 -12.04 -10.27
N ALA A 148 6.00 -13.00 -9.35
CA ALA A 148 4.89 -13.78 -8.84
C ALA A 148 3.88 -12.91 -8.06
N TRP A 149 4.37 -11.95 -7.26
CA TRP A 149 3.53 -11.01 -6.52
C TRP A 149 2.72 -10.12 -7.46
N GLN A 150 3.33 -9.60 -8.54
CA GLN A 150 2.63 -8.78 -9.53
C GLN A 150 1.49 -9.57 -10.19
N ASN A 151 1.73 -10.83 -10.57
CA ASN A 151 0.70 -11.70 -11.16
C ASN A 151 -0.49 -11.90 -10.22
N ILE A 152 -0.23 -12.01 -8.92
CA ILE A 152 -1.27 -12.14 -7.89
C ILE A 152 -2.03 -10.82 -7.70
N GLU A 153 -1.34 -9.68 -7.66
CA GLU A 153 -1.97 -8.36 -7.57
C GLU A 153 -2.91 -8.11 -8.77
N GLU A 154 -2.50 -8.50 -9.97
CA GLU A 154 -3.32 -8.40 -11.18
C GLU A 154 -4.56 -9.29 -11.09
N THR A 155 -4.41 -10.54 -10.66
CA THR A 155 -5.51 -11.49 -10.47
C THR A 155 -6.54 -10.97 -9.46
N ILE A 156 -6.06 -10.42 -8.34
CA ILE A 156 -6.94 -9.86 -7.30
C ILE A 156 -7.65 -8.61 -7.81
N ARG A 157 -6.97 -7.79 -8.62
CA ARG A 157 -7.57 -6.61 -9.26
C ARG A 157 -8.68 -6.99 -10.25
N GLU A 158 -8.49 -8.03 -11.05
CA GLU A 158 -9.50 -8.56 -11.98
C GLU A 158 -10.76 -9.05 -11.27
N LEU A 159 -10.61 -9.59 -10.06
CA LEU A 159 -11.72 -9.95 -9.18
C LEU A 159 -12.42 -8.72 -8.55
N GLY A 160 -12.04 -7.50 -8.94
CA GLY A 160 -12.61 -6.25 -8.45
C GLY A 160 -12.11 -5.82 -7.07
N ARG A 161 -11.03 -6.43 -6.58
CA ARG A 161 -10.51 -6.19 -5.23
C ARG A 161 -9.36 -5.18 -5.27
N LYS A 162 -9.17 -4.45 -4.16
CA LYS A 162 -8.09 -3.46 -4.00
C LYS A 162 -7.12 -3.97 -2.94
N LEU A 163 -5.89 -4.25 -3.35
CA LEU A 163 -4.71 -4.36 -2.48
C LEU A 163 -4.05 -2.98 -2.35
#